data_AF-A0A9W6TGH2-F1
#
_entry.id   AF-A0A9W6TGH2-F1
#
_cell.length_a   1.000
_cell.length_b   1.000
_cell.length_c   1.000
_cell.angle_alpha   90.00
_cell.angle_beta   90.00
_cell.angle_gamma   90.00
#
_symmetry.space_group_name_H-M   'P 1'
#
loop_
_entity.id
_entity.type
_entity.pdbx_description
1 polymer ?
#
loop_
_entity_poly.entity_id
_entity_poly.type
_entity_poly.pdbx_seq_one_letter_code
_entity_poly.pdbx_strand_id
1 'polypeptide(L)'
;MCCRLRLDTRKLHTRAGGIFGATPLTGSLGVVTLNLPNLALRAKSVPKFFDIVKETIAVAKESLEIKRKVIESNMELYPYTRFYLKSVYQRAKSYWANHFSTIGVIGMNEACSILLGRGIYHNKDFAGSVLQFIKDELQEIQLETKHLYNLEATPAESTCYKLAKIDHELFPDAKLPEFYTNSTMLPVDSTDDLFEALTHQESLQTEYTGGTVFHAFLGERLSSWTQARDLVKSITTTYRIPYVTLTPTFSICRTHGYLAGEHFECPQCGEKSLVYSRIVGYFRPVSDWNAGKKVEFSMRKIYTAIKNEPIDFQIGGFTKTTYTDFPGKPVASILFTKGCNLKCGWCHNSDLVNEKPEDLDPHAILDYVALTEHRSLVICGGEPTIQSGLMPFLRRAKELGITVKLDSNGSNPNVLQKVFDKELVDFVAMDVKADPERYAEVAGKPLRPKLLKKSIEIIKKSGVKHEFRTTVVPGLVDIEDIAVIKGLIGETPKLQRFRASETCIDAKFRKHEEHSEEEFEEIVKTAKEL
;
A
#
# COMPACT_ATOMS: atom_id res chain seq x y z
N MET A 1 -12.43 31.46 -2.15
CA MET A 1 -12.66 30.28 -3.02
C MET A 1 -12.38 29.03 -2.21
N CYS A 2 -13.19 27.97 -2.34
CA CYS A 2 -12.85 26.67 -1.77
C CYS A 2 -11.58 26.17 -2.47
N CYS A 3 -10.56 25.75 -1.72
CA CYS A 3 -9.22 25.37 -2.22
C CYS A 3 -9.20 24.12 -3.15
N ARG A 4 -10.35 23.69 -3.67
CA ARG A 4 -10.56 22.34 -4.20
C ARG A 4 -11.39 22.27 -5.50
N LEU A 5 -11.83 23.39 -6.08
CA LEU A 5 -12.75 23.39 -7.23
C LEU A 5 -12.06 22.92 -8.53
N ARG A 6 -12.62 21.92 -9.21
CA ARG A 6 -12.22 21.49 -10.56
C ARG A 6 -13.25 21.97 -11.60
N LEU A 7 -12.77 22.46 -12.75
CA LEU A 7 -13.59 22.68 -13.94
C LEU A 7 -13.08 21.74 -15.03
N ASP A 8 -13.91 20.78 -15.49
CA ASP A 8 -13.61 20.04 -16.72
C ASP A 8 -14.07 20.88 -17.93
N THR A 9 -13.12 21.46 -18.65
CA THR A 9 -13.38 22.33 -19.79
C THR A 9 -13.88 21.61 -21.04
N ARG A 10 -13.97 20.26 -21.02
CA ARG A 10 -14.35 19.43 -22.17
C ARG A 10 -15.77 18.84 -22.07
N LYS A 11 -16.42 18.86 -20.90
CA LYS A 11 -17.76 18.30 -20.70
C LYS A 11 -18.79 19.42 -20.43
N LEU A 12 -19.45 19.82 -21.51
CA LEU A 12 -20.58 20.75 -21.67
C LEU A 12 -20.51 22.18 -21.08
N HIS A 13 -20.53 23.13 -22.02
CA HIS A 13 -20.70 24.59 -21.93
C HIS A 13 -19.55 25.41 -21.34
N THR A 14 -18.56 25.62 -22.21
CA THR A 14 -17.75 26.85 -22.37
C THR A 14 -18.01 27.99 -21.38
N ARG A 15 -17.02 28.26 -20.51
CA ARG A 15 -16.47 29.62 -20.25
C ARG A 15 -15.12 29.54 -19.52
N ALA A 16 -14.04 29.70 -20.31
CA ALA A 16 -12.66 30.13 -20.03
C ALA A 16 -11.98 29.68 -18.70
N GLY A 17 -10.92 28.86 -18.77
CA GLY A 17 -10.07 28.50 -17.63
C GLY A 17 -8.61 28.91 -17.84
N GLY A 18 -7.96 29.43 -16.78
CA GLY A 18 -6.52 29.68 -16.71
C GLY A 18 -5.74 28.49 -16.13
N ILE A 19 -4.41 28.63 -16.08
CA ILE A 19 -3.42 27.56 -15.80
C ILE A 19 -3.52 26.94 -14.37
N PHE A 20 -4.24 27.56 -13.42
CA PHE A 20 -4.33 27.11 -12.01
C PHE A 20 -5.75 26.81 -11.50
N GLY A 21 -6.67 26.41 -12.37
CA GLY A 21 -8.07 26.19 -11.99
C GLY A 21 -8.93 27.43 -12.20
N ALA A 22 -10.16 27.36 -11.69
CA ALA A 22 -11.37 28.09 -12.10
C ALA A 22 -11.19 29.53 -12.64
N THR A 23 -12.05 29.93 -13.59
CA THR A 23 -12.08 31.31 -14.13
C THR A 23 -12.05 32.34 -13.00
N PRO A 24 -11.26 33.42 -13.06
CA PRO A 24 -11.44 34.52 -12.10
C PRO A 24 -12.92 34.95 -12.07
N LEU A 25 -13.43 35.32 -10.89
CA LEU A 25 -14.85 35.66 -10.64
C LEU A 25 -15.83 34.46 -10.62
N THR A 26 -15.43 33.38 -9.93
CA THR A 26 -16.26 32.20 -9.66
C THR A 26 -16.14 31.75 -8.20
N GLY A 27 -17.04 30.87 -7.78
CA GLY A 27 -17.13 30.35 -6.42
C GLY A 27 -18.39 29.49 -6.24
N SER A 28 -18.80 29.28 -5.01
CA SER A 28 -20.07 28.64 -4.67
C SER A 28 -20.96 29.60 -3.88
N LEU A 29 -22.24 29.69 -4.25
CA LEU A 29 -23.24 30.50 -3.52
C LEU A 29 -23.64 29.87 -2.20
N GLY A 30 -23.54 28.55 -2.11
CA GLY A 30 -24.00 27.80 -0.96
C GLY A 30 -23.71 26.31 -1.12
N VAL A 31 -23.57 25.66 0.02
CA VAL A 31 -23.35 24.22 0.13
C VAL A 31 -24.50 23.63 0.94
N VAL A 32 -25.17 22.62 0.40
CA VAL A 32 -26.10 21.76 1.15
C VAL A 32 -25.50 20.35 1.19
N THR A 33 -25.35 19.77 2.38
CA THR A 33 -24.75 18.44 2.56
C THR A 33 -25.81 17.39 2.83
N LEU A 34 -25.79 16.30 2.06
CA LEU A 34 -26.65 15.13 2.26
C LEU A 34 -26.07 14.25 3.37
N ASN A 35 -26.87 13.98 4.40
CA ASN A 35 -26.54 13.09 5.51
C ASN A 35 -26.81 11.63 5.12
N LEU A 36 -25.87 10.98 4.42
CA LEU A 36 -26.09 9.64 3.85
C LEU A 36 -26.46 8.57 4.90
N PRO A 37 -25.87 8.54 6.12
CA PRO A 37 -26.28 7.62 7.18
C PRO A 37 -27.77 7.75 7.55
N ASN A 38 -28.27 8.97 7.73
CA ASN A 38 -29.68 9.21 8.01
C ASN A 38 -30.58 8.70 6.88
N LEU A 39 -30.21 8.97 5.63
CA LEU A 39 -30.97 8.49 4.48
C LEU A 39 -30.97 6.95 4.42
N ALA A 40 -29.85 6.30 4.75
CA ALA A 40 -29.74 4.85 4.85
C ALA A 40 -30.64 4.26 5.95
N LEU A 41 -30.66 4.85 7.15
CA LEU A 41 -31.53 4.45 8.27
C LEU A 41 -33.01 4.50 7.89
N ARG A 42 -33.43 5.56 7.17
CA ARG A 42 -34.81 5.74 6.72
C ARG A 42 -35.18 4.78 5.60
N ALA A 43 -34.27 4.51 4.67
CA ALA A 43 -34.53 3.71 3.48
C ALA A 43 -34.68 2.21 3.77
N LYS A 44 -33.88 1.66 4.69
CA LYS A 44 -33.80 0.24 5.06
C LYS A 44 -33.48 -0.75 3.91
N SER A 45 -33.31 -0.28 2.68
CA SER A 45 -32.97 -1.08 1.50
C SER A 45 -32.30 -0.21 0.44
N VAL A 46 -31.49 -0.83 -0.41
CA VAL A 46 -30.74 -0.12 -1.46
C VAL A 46 -31.65 0.59 -2.47
N PRO A 47 -32.72 -0.01 -3.03
CA PRO A 47 -33.57 0.69 -3.99
C PRO A 47 -34.22 1.94 -3.39
N LYS A 48 -34.83 1.81 -2.20
CA LYS A 48 -35.44 2.95 -1.49
C LYS A 48 -34.43 4.02 -1.08
N PHE A 49 -33.15 3.67 -0.94
CA PHE A 49 -32.10 4.63 -0.62
C PHE A 49 -31.89 5.60 -1.78
N PHE A 50 -31.85 5.12 -3.02
CA PHE A 50 -31.74 5.98 -4.20
C PHE A 50 -32.96 6.89 -4.35
N ASP A 51 -34.17 6.38 -4.10
CA ASP A 51 -35.40 7.19 -4.12
C ASP A 51 -35.32 8.35 -3.11
N ILE A 52 -34.98 8.05 -1.86
CA ILE A 52 -34.85 9.05 -0.79
C ILE A 52 -33.70 10.04 -1.06
N VAL A 53 -32.58 9.58 -1.64
CA VAL A 53 -31.49 10.47 -2.07
C VAL A 53 -31.99 11.47 -3.12
N LYS A 54 -32.75 11.00 -4.12
CA LYS A 54 -33.33 11.87 -5.15
C LYS A 54 -34.28 12.91 -4.56
N GLU A 55 -35.20 12.49 -3.69
CA GLU A 55 -36.11 13.41 -2.99
C GLU A 55 -35.33 14.46 -2.18
N THR A 56 -34.27 14.05 -1.50
CA THR A 56 -33.45 14.96 -0.69
C THR A 56 -32.66 15.95 -1.56
N ILE A 57 -32.17 15.51 -2.73
CA ILE A 57 -31.53 16.39 -3.72
C ILE A 57 -32.52 17.46 -4.22
N ALA A 58 -33.78 17.10 -4.46
CA ALA A 58 -34.80 18.06 -4.88
C ALA A 58 -35.02 19.17 -3.83
N VAL A 59 -35.08 18.82 -2.55
CA VAL A 59 -35.16 19.79 -1.44
C VAL A 59 -33.89 20.66 -1.37
N ALA A 60 -32.72 20.06 -1.57
CA ALA A 60 -31.45 20.78 -1.56
C ALA A 60 -31.36 21.79 -2.72
N LYS A 61 -31.81 21.41 -3.92
CA LYS A 61 -31.96 22.29 -5.08
C LYS A 61 -32.86 23.48 -4.74
N GLU A 62 -34.05 23.24 -4.21
CA GLU A 62 -35.00 24.32 -3.86
C GLU A 62 -34.35 25.33 -2.90
N SER A 63 -33.68 24.84 -1.86
CA SER A 63 -32.94 25.69 -0.90
C SER A 63 -31.88 26.55 -1.59
N LEU A 64 -31.08 25.96 -2.49
CA LEU A 64 -30.01 26.65 -3.21
C LEU A 64 -30.55 27.67 -4.22
N GLU A 65 -31.63 27.36 -4.91
CA GLU A 65 -32.30 28.26 -5.86
C GLU A 65 -32.95 29.46 -5.15
N ILE A 66 -33.61 29.23 -4.01
CA ILE A 66 -34.13 30.31 -3.15
C ILE A 66 -32.97 31.23 -2.74
N LYS A 67 -31.85 30.65 -2.27
CA LYS A 67 -30.68 31.43 -1.87
C LYS A 67 -30.11 32.25 -3.03
N ARG A 68 -29.98 31.65 -4.22
CA ARG A 68 -29.50 32.32 -5.43
C ARG A 68 -30.38 33.51 -5.77
N LYS A 69 -31.71 33.33 -5.78
CA LYS A 69 -32.67 34.40 -6.04
C LYS A 69 -32.53 35.55 -5.03
N VAL A 70 -32.44 35.23 -3.74
CA VAL A 70 -32.29 36.24 -2.68
C VAL A 70 -31.00 37.05 -2.87
N ILE A 71 -29.86 36.41 -3.11
CA ILE A 71 -28.58 37.13 -3.24
C ILE A 71 -28.56 37.97 -4.53
N GLU A 72 -29.10 37.46 -5.64
CA GLU A 72 -29.21 38.20 -6.91
C GLU A 72 -30.07 39.47 -6.75
N SER A 73 -31.24 39.37 -6.10
CA SER A 73 -32.13 40.52 -5.86
C SER A 73 -31.56 41.56 -4.88
N ASN A 74 -30.58 41.18 -4.05
CA ASN A 74 -29.98 42.05 -3.03
C ASN A 74 -28.56 42.51 -3.39
N MET A 75 -28.19 42.49 -4.68
CA MET A 75 -26.82 42.83 -5.11
C MET A 75 -26.38 44.25 -4.73
N GLU A 76 -27.33 45.16 -4.54
CA GLU A 76 -27.08 46.54 -4.07
C GLU A 76 -26.40 46.58 -2.68
N LEU A 77 -26.62 45.56 -1.84
CA LEU A 77 -25.97 45.45 -0.52
C LEU A 77 -24.49 45.05 -0.62
N TYR A 78 -24.01 44.66 -1.80
CA TYR A 78 -22.65 44.16 -2.04
C TYR A 78 -21.92 44.99 -3.09
N PRO A 79 -21.63 46.29 -2.84
CA PRO A 79 -21.14 47.23 -3.85
C PRO A 79 -19.82 46.79 -4.51
N TYR A 80 -18.88 46.26 -3.72
CA TYR A 80 -17.61 45.73 -4.24
C TYR A 80 -17.83 44.51 -5.12
N THR A 81 -18.60 43.52 -4.64
CA THR A 81 -18.89 42.31 -5.41
C THR A 81 -19.61 42.66 -6.72
N ARG A 82 -20.56 43.59 -6.67
CA ARG A 82 -21.30 44.08 -7.84
C ARG A 82 -20.37 44.71 -8.87
N PHE A 83 -19.43 45.52 -8.41
CA PHE A 83 -18.41 46.14 -9.27
C PHE A 83 -17.58 45.07 -10.00
N TYR A 84 -17.04 44.09 -9.27
CA TYR A 84 -16.20 43.04 -9.86
C TYR A 84 -16.98 42.06 -10.76
N LEU A 85 -18.25 41.79 -10.46
CA LEU A 85 -19.11 40.90 -11.26
C LEU A 85 -19.85 41.62 -12.41
N LYS A 86 -19.59 42.92 -12.63
CA LYS A 86 -20.26 43.71 -13.67
C LYS A 86 -20.13 43.10 -15.07
N SER A 87 -18.95 42.60 -15.43
CA SER A 87 -18.70 41.97 -16.73
C SER A 87 -19.47 40.65 -16.90
N VAL A 88 -19.64 39.88 -15.82
CA VAL A 88 -20.46 38.66 -15.79
C VAL A 88 -21.92 39.02 -16.02
N TYR A 89 -22.44 40.01 -15.30
CA TYR A 89 -23.82 40.48 -15.45
C TYR A 89 -24.10 41.02 -16.86
N GLN A 90 -23.20 41.81 -17.44
CA GLN A 90 -23.36 42.32 -18.81
C GLN A 90 -23.55 41.19 -19.83
N ARG A 91 -22.81 40.09 -19.67
CA ARG A 91 -22.83 38.92 -20.56
C ARG A 91 -23.98 37.95 -20.29
N ALA A 92 -24.29 37.68 -19.02
CA ALA A 92 -25.18 36.60 -18.61
C ALA A 92 -26.52 37.08 -18.02
N LYS A 93 -26.68 38.40 -17.82
CA LYS A 93 -27.82 39.03 -17.14
C LYS A 93 -28.08 38.49 -15.72
N SER A 94 -27.06 37.90 -15.11
CA SER A 94 -27.01 37.51 -13.70
C SER A 94 -25.57 37.70 -13.19
N TYR A 95 -25.43 38.26 -11.99
CA TYR A 95 -24.13 38.47 -11.35
C TYR A 95 -23.49 37.13 -10.99
N TRP A 96 -24.31 36.17 -10.56
CA TRP A 96 -23.85 34.88 -10.03
C TRP A 96 -23.89 33.73 -11.05
N ALA A 97 -24.03 34.04 -12.35
CA ALA A 97 -24.09 33.04 -13.42
C ALA A 97 -22.86 32.11 -13.47
N ASN A 98 -21.69 32.60 -13.05
CA ASN A 98 -20.46 31.81 -12.98
C ASN A 98 -20.27 31.05 -11.65
N HIS A 99 -21.23 31.10 -10.71
CA HIS A 99 -21.09 30.50 -9.38
C HIS A 99 -21.92 29.22 -9.25
N PHE A 100 -21.32 28.22 -8.61
CA PHE A 100 -21.91 26.92 -8.37
C PHE A 100 -22.93 26.95 -7.23
N SER A 101 -23.92 26.08 -7.35
CA SER A 101 -24.75 25.55 -6.26
C SER A 101 -24.17 24.19 -5.86
N THR A 102 -23.66 24.06 -4.64
CA THR A 102 -22.88 22.87 -4.27
C THR A 102 -23.70 21.89 -3.45
N ILE A 103 -23.74 20.64 -3.91
CA ILE A 103 -24.26 19.51 -3.14
C ILE A 103 -23.07 18.73 -2.59
N GLY A 104 -23.02 18.62 -1.27
CA GLY A 104 -22.01 17.86 -0.56
C GLY A 104 -22.56 16.53 -0.04
N VAL A 105 -21.68 15.61 0.31
CA VAL A 105 -22.05 14.35 0.97
C VAL A 105 -21.21 14.10 2.21
N ILE A 106 -21.75 13.34 3.15
CA ILE A 106 -21.05 12.90 4.37
C ILE A 106 -21.52 11.50 4.79
N GLY A 107 -20.61 10.73 5.40
CA GLY A 107 -20.94 9.48 6.08
C GLY A 107 -21.20 8.29 5.16
N MET A 108 -20.56 8.21 4.00
CA MET A 108 -20.76 7.07 3.10
C MET A 108 -20.33 5.74 3.75
N ASN A 109 -19.28 5.75 4.57
CA ASN A 109 -18.86 4.55 5.31
C ASN A 109 -19.98 3.98 6.20
N GLU A 110 -20.63 4.86 6.95
CA GLU A 110 -21.71 4.47 7.85
C GLU A 110 -22.96 4.07 7.05
N ALA A 111 -23.27 4.78 5.95
CA ALA A 111 -24.36 4.39 5.05
C ALA A 111 -24.17 2.99 4.44
N CYS A 112 -22.94 2.65 3.99
CA CYS A 112 -22.60 1.30 3.54
C CYS A 112 -22.80 0.28 4.66
N SER A 113 -22.36 0.60 5.89
CA SER A 113 -22.50 -0.31 7.03
C SER A 113 -23.97 -0.58 7.37
N ILE A 114 -24.82 0.44 7.32
CA ILE A 114 -26.26 0.34 7.60
C ILE A 114 -26.98 -0.50 6.53
N LEU A 115 -26.67 -0.28 5.24
CA LEU A 115 -27.39 -0.92 4.13
C LEU A 115 -26.84 -2.31 3.78
N LEU A 116 -25.53 -2.52 3.92
CA LEU A 116 -24.81 -3.68 3.38
C LEU A 116 -24.06 -4.48 4.46
N GLY A 117 -24.13 -4.06 5.72
CA GLY A 117 -23.51 -4.75 6.86
C GLY A 117 -22.00 -4.56 7.00
N ARG A 118 -21.34 -3.87 6.05
CA ARG A 118 -19.90 -3.56 6.11
C ARG A 118 -19.62 -2.14 5.61
N GLY A 119 -18.52 -1.55 6.09
CA GLY A 119 -18.10 -0.19 5.73
C GLY A 119 -17.67 -0.03 4.27
N ILE A 120 -17.26 1.19 3.93
CA ILE A 120 -16.91 1.57 2.55
C ILE A 120 -15.72 0.78 2.00
N TYR A 121 -14.80 0.34 2.87
CA TYR A 121 -13.63 -0.46 2.49
C TYR A 121 -14.01 -1.69 1.65
N HIS A 122 -15.11 -2.37 1.99
CA HIS A 122 -15.61 -3.54 1.26
C HIS A 122 -16.69 -3.21 0.22
N ASN A 123 -17.21 -1.98 0.24
CA ASN A 123 -18.39 -1.57 -0.53
C ASN A 123 -18.10 -0.34 -1.41
N LYS A 124 -16.87 -0.26 -1.95
CA LYS A 124 -16.41 0.86 -2.79
C LYS A 124 -17.29 1.06 -4.02
N ASP A 125 -17.69 -0.02 -4.68
CA ASP A 125 -18.47 0.04 -5.93
C ASP A 125 -19.89 0.58 -5.69
N PHE A 126 -20.47 0.28 -4.53
CA PHE A 126 -21.73 0.88 -4.11
C PHE A 126 -21.57 2.38 -3.88
N ALA A 127 -20.53 2.81 -3.16
CA ALA A 127 -20.24 4.24 -2.96
C ALA A 127 -20.04 4.98 -4.29
N GLY A 128 -19.33 4.38 -5.25
CA GLY A 128 -19.17 4.91 -6.60
C GLY A 128 -20.51 5.06 -7.33
N SER A 129 -21.37 4.05 -7.24
CA SER A 129 -22.71 4.06 -7.85
C SER A 129 -23.60 5.17 -7.27
N VAL A 130 -23.51 5.44 -5.96
CA VAL A 130 -24.23 6.56 -5.32
C VAL A 130 -23.69 7.92 -5.79
N LEU A 131 -22.36 8.09 -5.88
CA LEU A 131 -21.77 9.33 -6.41
C LEU A 131 -22.17 9.58 -7.87
N GLN A 132 -22.18 8.52 -8.69
CA GLN A 132 -22.61 8.58 -10.08
C GLN A 132 -24.08 8.99 -10.19
N PHE A 133 -24.96 8.36 -9.41
CA PHE A 133 -26.38 8.73 -9.34
C PHE A 133 -26.58 10.20 -8.96
N ILE A 134 -25.89 10.69 -7.92
CA ILE A 134 -25.96 12.10 -7.52
C ILE A 134 -25.51 13.01 -8.66
N LYS A 135 -24.42 12.68 -9.35
CA LYS A 135 -23.95 13.46 -10.50
C LYS A 135 -24.97 13.53 -11.63
N ASP A 136 -25.66 12.43 -11.91
CA ASP A 136 -26.66 12.37 -12.98
C ASP A 136 -27.87 13.24 -12.62
N GLU A 137 -28.36 13.17 -11.38
CA GLU A 137 -29.41 14.06 -10.88
C GLU A 137 -28.98 15.54 -10.93
N LEU A 138 -27.72 15.85 -10.59
CA LEU A 138 -27.20 17.21 -10.72
C LEU A 138 -27.17 17.68 -12.18
N GLN A 139 -26.83 16.81 -13.14
CA GLN A 139 -26.84 17.18 -14.56
C GLN A 139 -28.25 17.53 -15.04
N GLU A 140 -29.26 16.74 -14.65
CA GLU A 140 -30.66 17.04 -14.94
C GLU A 140 -31.09 18.40 -14.35
N ILE A 141 -30.69 18.68 -13.11
CA ILE A 141 -30.97 19.97 -12.46
C ILE A 141 -30.29 21.13 -13.21
N GLN A 142 -29.07 20.96 -13.70
CA GLN A 142 -28.40 21.99 -14.51
C GLN A 142 -29.14 22.22 -15.83
N LEU A 143 -29.65 21.16 -16.48
CA LEU A 143 -30.43 21.28 -17.71
C LEU A 143 -31.74 22.02 -17.47
N GLU A 144 -32.40 21.77 -16.34
CA GLU A 144 -33.65 22.41 -15.95
C GLU A 144 -33.44 23.89 -15.56
N THR A 145 -32.52 24.15 -14.63
CA THR A 145 -32.33 25.48 -14.01
C THR A 145 -31.43 26.41 -14.82
N LYS A 146 -30.59 25.85 -15.72
CA LYS A 146 -29.49 26.55 -16.41
C LYS A 146 -28.43 27.13 -15.47
N HIS A 147 -28.43 26.73 -14.19
CA HIS A 147 -27.41 27.11 -13.22
C HIS A 147 -26.35 26.01 -13.07
N LEU A 148 -25.16 26.40 -12.61
CA LEU A 148 -24.06 25.47 -12.37
C LEU A 148 -24.23 24.74 -11.05
N TYR A 149 -24.07 23.42 -11.05
CA TYR A 149 -24.10 22.55 -9.89
C TYR A 149 -22.84 21.69 -9.83
N ASN A 150 -22.36 21.40 -8.63
CA ASN A 150 -21.21 20.51 -8.44
C ASN A 150 -21.37 19.63 -7.21
N LEU A 151 -20.65 18.50 -7.24
CA LEU A 151 -20.60 17.53 -6.16
C LEU A 151 -19.31 17.74 -5.34
N GLU A 152 -19.44 17.96 -4.03
CA GLU A 152 -18.30 18.22 -3.13
C GLU A 152 -18.15 17.16 -2.03
N ALA A 153 -16.91 16.82 -1.73
CA ALA A 153 -16.53 16.07 -0.54
C ALA A 153 -16.54 17.02 0.66
N THR A 154 -17.66 17.06 1.39
CA THR A 154 -17.86 18.00 2.50
C THR A 154 -16.73 17.85 3.54
N PRO A 155 -15.94 18.91 3.84
CA PRO A 155 -14.85 18.85 4.82
C PRO A 155 -15.33 18.48 6.23
N ALA A 156 -16.58 18.80 6.54
CA ALA A 156 -17.31 18.36 7.72
C ALA A 156 -16.57 18.57 9.06
N GLU A 157 -16.01 19.76 9.29
CA GLU A 157 -15.28 20.07 10.53
C GLU A 157 -16.17 19.88 11.77
N SER A 158 -17.33 20.55 11.81
CA SER A 158 -18.33 20.41 12.87
C SER A 158 -19.52 19.55 12.44
N THR A 159 -19.76 19.44 11.14
CA THR A 159 -20.92 18.75 10.56
C THR A 159 -20.91 17.26 10.87
N CYS A 160 -19.73 16.60 10.89
CA CYS A 160 -19.63 15.17 11.17
C CYS A 160 -20.19 14.79 12.55
N TYR A 161 -19.85 15.58 13.57
CA TYR A 161 -20.30 15.37 14.94
C TYR A 161 -21.76 15.81 15.12
N LYS A 162 -22.14 16.97 14.57
CA LYS A 162 -23.50 17.51 14.71
C LYS A 162 -24.55 16.57 14.12
N LEU A 163 -24.30 16.01 12.93
CA LEU A 163 -25.25 15.11 12.27
C LEU A 163 -25.34 13.76 12.99
N ALA A 164 -24.22 13.18 13.42
CA ALA A 164 -24.23 11.96 14.21
C ALA A 164 -25.03 12.13 15.51
N LYS A 165 -24.85 13.26 16.21
CA LYS A 165 -25.63 13.56 17.42
C LYS A 165 -27.15 13.65 17.14
N ILE A 166 -27.55 14.35 16.09
CA ILE A 166 -28.97 14.47 15.71
C ILE A 166 -29.54 13.08 15.37
N ASP A 167 -28.79 12.25 14.66
CA ASP A 167 -29.26 10.91 14.30
C ASP A 167 -29.36 9.98 15.51
N HIS A 168 -28.50 10.12 16.53
CA HIS A 168 -28.67 9.43 17.82
C HIS A 168 -29.99 9.80 18.50
N GLU A 169 -30.40 11.06 18.43
CA GLU A 169 -31.69 11.52 18.99
C GLU A 169 -32.88 11.01 18.18
N LEU A 170 -32.76 10.93 16.85
CA LEU A 170 -33.82 10.47 15.94
C LEU A 170 -33.96 8.94 15.89
N PHE A 171 -32.87 8.20 16.11
CA PHE A 171 -32.80 6.75 15.99
C PHE A 171 -32.10 6.14 17.23
N PRO A 172 -32.73 6.17 18.41
CA PRO A 172 -32.10 5.76 19.67
C PRO A 172 -31.68 4.28 19.70
N ASP A 173 -32.36 3.43 18.93
CA ASP A 173 -32.05 1.99 18.83
C ASP A 173 -30.91 1.68 17.83
N ALA A 174 -30.51 2.66 17.01
CA ALA A 174 -29.46 2.45 16.01
C ALA A 174 -28.07 2.63 16.64
N LYS A 175 -27.19 1.65 16.39
CA LYS A 175 -25.78 1.74 16.82
C LYS A 175 -25.00 2.65 15.89
N LEU A 176 -24.93 3.94 16.22
CA LEU A 176 -24.25 4.97 15.42
C LEU A 176 -22.91 5.40 16.08
N PRO A 177 -21.89 5.77 15.29
CA PRO A 177 -20.65 6.31 15.84
C PRO A 177 -20.85 7.72 16.43
N GLU A 178 -19.87 8.21 17.20
CA GLU A 178 -19.90 9.57 17.75
C GLU A 178 -19.75 10.66 16.68
N PHE A 179 -19.14 10.33 15.54
CA PHE A 179 -18.99 11.22 14.40
C PHE A 179 -19.08 10.42 13.09
N TYR A 180 -19.50 11.07 12.01
CA TYR A 180 -19.50 10.46 10.68
C TYR A 180 -18.20 10.65 9.93
N THR A 181 -17.85 9.65 9.13
CA THR A 181 -16.69 9.69 8.25
C THR A 181 -16.89 10.79 7.20
N ASN A 182 -15.84 11.58 6.96
CA ASN A 182 -15.89 12.70 6.02
C ASN A 182 -16.23 12.18 4.61
N SER A 183 -17.32 12.68 4.00
CA SER A 183 -17.68 12.38 2.60
C SER A 183 -17.68 10.89 2.25
N THR A 184 -16.81 10.47 1.34
CA THR A 184 -16.57 9.08 0.91
C THR A 184 -15.15 8.60 1.24
N MET A 185 -14.52 9.25 2.22
CA MET A 185 -13.20 8.83 2.71
C MET A 185 -13.29 7.46 3.38
N LEU A 186 -12.14 6.78 3.44
CA LEU A 186 -11.97 5.67 4.38
C LEU A 186 -12.08 6.21 5.82
N PRO A 187 -12.63 5.41 6.76
CA PRO A 187 -12.43 5.65 8.19
C PRO A 187 -10.96 5.82 8.51
N VAL A 188 -10.65 6.73 9.43
CA VAL A 188 -9.28 7.17 9.72
C VAL A 188 -8.39 6.10 10.37
N ASP A 189 -8.98 4.98 10.77
CA ASP A 189 -8.37 3.80 11.38
C ASP A 189 -8.33 2.58 10.44
N SER A 190 -8.73 2.73 9.17
CA SER A 190 -8.88 1.60 8.23
C SER A 190 -7.56 0.91 7.90
N THR A 191 -6.53 1.68 7.51
CA THR A 191 -5.21 1.18 7.10
C THR A 191 -4.13 2.19 7.47
N ASP A 192 -2.93 1.69 7.73
CA ASP A 192 -1.68 2.46 7.88
C ASP A 192 -0.82 2.44 6.60
N ASP A 193 -1.27 1.77 5.53
CA ASP A 193 -0.64 1.79 4.22
C ASP A 193 -1.24 2.92 3.34
N LEU A 194 -0.37 3.89 3.01
CA LEU A 194 -0.71 5.02 2.15
C LEU A 194 -1.15 4.57 0.75
N PHE A 195 -0.46 3.62 0.13
CA PHE A 195 -0.72 3.19 -1.24
C PHE A 195 -1.97 2.32 -1.34
N GLU A 196 -2.24 1.51 -0.31
CA GLU A 196 -3.53 0.83 -0.18
C GLU A 196 -4.68 1.84 -0.12
N ALA A 197 -4.56 2.85 0.76
CA ALA A 197 -5.56 3.90 0.90
C ALA A 197 -5.74 4.70 -0.40
N LEU A 198 -4.65 5.07 -1.08
CA LEU A 198 -4.70 5.77 -2.38
C LEU A 198 -5.38 4.91 -3.46
N THR A 199 -5.06 3.62 -3.53
CA THR A 199 -5.65 2.68 -4.49
C THR A 199 -7.15 2.51 -4.27
N HIS A 200 -7.57 2.43 -3.01
CA HIS A 200 -8.99 2.40 -2.68
C HIS A 200 -9.67 3.72 -3.04
N GLN A 201 -9.07 4.85 -2.69
CA GLN A 201 -9.72 6.17 -2.77
C GLN A 201 -9.70 6.77 -4.18
N GLU A 202 -8.79 6.37 -5.07
CA GLU A 202 -8.64 6.98 -6.40
C GLU A 202 -9.97 7.09 -7.14
N SER A 203 -10.67 5.97 -7.34
CA SER A 203 -11.89 5.94 -8.14
C SER A 203 -13.04 6.73 -7.51
N LEU A 204 -13.07 6.94 -6.20
CA LEU A 204 -14.08 7.73 -5.51
C LEU A 204 -13.75 9.23 -5.56
N GLN A 205 -12.48 9.58 -5.35
CA GLN A 205 -12.07 10.97 -5.31
C GLN A 205 -12.13 11.64 -6.69
N THR A 206 -11.99 10.86 -7.77
CA THR A 206 -12.16 11.36 -9.13
C THR A 206 -13.59 11.67 -9.53
N GLU A 207 -14.59 11.18 -8.77
CA GLU A 207 -16.01 11.42 -9.05
C GLU A 207 -16.44 12.83 -8.67
N TYR A 208 -15.73 13.48 -7.74
CA TYR A 208 -16.07 14.83 -7.31
C TYR A 208 -15.76 15.85 -8.40
N THR A 209 -16.80 16.56 -8.85
CA THR A 209 -16.69 17.68 -9.79
C THR A 209 -16.41 19.02 -9.08
N GLY A 210 -16.72 19.09 -7.78
CA GLY A 210 -16.39 20.18 -6.89
C GLY A 210 -15.13 19.89 -6.09
N GLY A 211 -15.18 20.18 -4.78
CA GLY A 211 -14.03 20.07 -3.90
C GLY A 211 -13.75 18.66 -3.39
N THR A 212 -12.52 18.16 -3.54
CA THR A 212 -12.03 16.99 -2.81
C THR A 212 -10.58 17.20 -2.32
N VAL A 213 -10.18 16.47 -1.27
CA VAL A 213 -8.78 16.35 -0.84
C VAL A 213 -8.55 14.99 -0.20
N PHE A 214 -7.45 14.32 -0.54
CA PHE A 214 -6.94 13.17 0.19
C PHE A 214 -5.85 13.63 1.17
N HIS A 215 -6.00 13.29 2.44
CA HIS A 215 -5.02 13.61 3.47
C HIS A 215 -4.08 12.44 3.73
N ALA A 216 -2.82 12.53 3.28
CA ALA A 216 -1.77 11.62 3.66
C ALA A 216 -1.21 12.03 5.04
N PHE A 217 -1.71 11.45 6.13
CA PHE A 217 -1.23 11.71 7.49
C PHE A 217 0.09 10.96 7.75
N LEU A 218 1.23 11.67 7.84
CA LEU A 218 2.58 11.07 7.84
C LEU A 218 3.21 10.92 9.24
N GLY A 219 2.50 11.29 10.30
CA GLY A 219 2.99 11.21 11.68
C GLY A 219 3.90 12.36 12.02
N GLU A 220 5.17 12.29 11.66
CA GLU A 220 6.10 13.41 11.82
C GLU A 220 6.50 14.00 10.47
N ARG A 221 7.30 15.07 10.50
CA ARG A 221 7.85 15.64 9.26
C ARG A 221 8.79 14.63 8.60
N LEU A 222 8.75 14.54 7.27
CA LEU A 222 9.73 13.77 6.52
C LEU A 222 11.14 14.32 6.76
N SER A 223 12.13 13.43 6.84
CA SER A 223 13.51 13.77 7.20
C SER A 223 14.23 14.60 6.13
N SER A 224 13.76 14.56 4.88
CA SER A 224 14.33 15.30 3.75
C SER A 224 13.25 15.78 2.78
N TRP A 225 13.48 16.94 2.16
CA TRP A 225 12.67 17.45 1.05
C TRP A 225 12.68 16.51 -0.16
N THR A 226 13.75 15.72 -0.34
CA THR A 226 13.84 14.72 -1.42
C THR A 226 12.81 13.61 -1.23
N GLN A 227 12.61 13.12 0.01
CA GLN A 227 11.58 12.12 0.31
C GLN A 227 10.19 12.68 0.04
N ALA A 228 9.93 13.94 0.42
CA ALA A 228 8.66 14.60 0.11
C ALA A 228 8.43 14.73 -1.40
N ARG A 229 9.45 15.16 -2.15
CA ARG A 229 9.42 15.24 -3.62
C ARG A 229 9.12 13.89 -4.25
N ASP A 230 9.84 12.85 -3.84
CA ASP A 230 9.74 11.51 -4.44
C ASP A 230 8.41 10.85 -4.10
N LEU A 231 7.89 11.07 -2.89
CA LEU A 231 6.54 10.64 -2.51
C LEU A 231 5.47 11.36 -3.34
N VAL A 232 5.55 12.69 -3.47
CA VAL A 232 4.61 13.44 -4.32
C VAL A 232 4.69 12.97 -5.77
N LYS A 233 5.91 12.75 -6.30
CA LYS A 233 6.11 12.24 -7.65
C LYS A 233 5.46 10.87 -7.81
N SER A 234 5.72 9.92 -6.91
CA SER A 234 5.12 8.59 -6.93
C SER A 234 3.59 8.65 -6.93
N ILE A 235 3.00 9.41 -6.01
CA ILE A 235 1.54 9.55 -5.92
C ILE A 235 0.97 10.14 -7.22
N THR A 236 1.57 11.22 -7.74
CA THR A 236 1.04 11.94 -8.90
C THR A 236 1.30 11.26 -10.24
N THR A 237 2.29 10.37 -10.33
CA THR A 237 2.50 9.54 -11.53
C THR A 237 1.65 8.27 -11.55
N THR A 238 1.24 7.78 -10.37
CA THR A 238 0.51 6.51 -10.24
C THR A 238 -1.00 6.70 -10.12
N TYR A 239 -1.46 7.77 -9.44
CA TYR A 239 -2.88 7.98 -9.15
C TYR A 239 -3.40 9.29 -9.71
N ARG A 240 -4.69 9.31 -10.07
CA ARG A 240 -5.38 10.50 -10.61
C ARG A 240 -6.13 11.29 -9.55
N ILE A 241 -5.72 11.19 -8.28
CA ILE A 241 -6.38 11.91 -7.18
C ILE A 241 -6.18 13.43 -7.37
N PRO A 242 -7.27 14.22 -7.41
CA PRO A 242 -7.17 15.63 -7.79
C PRO A 242 -6.34 16.50 -6.85
N TYR A 243 -6.39 16.21 -5.54
CA TYR A 243 -5.71 16.99 -4.53
C TYR A 243 -5.27 16.10 -3.37
N VAL A 244 -3.97 16.13 -3.07
CA VAL A 244 -3.34 15.36 -2.00
C VAL A 244 -2.60 16.33 -1.10
N THR A 245 -2.64 16.10 0.21
CA THR A 245 -1.81 16.82 1.18
C THR A 245 -0.91 15.85 1.93
N LEU A 246 0.38 16.15 2.03
CA LEU A 246 1.26 15.54 3.02
C LEU A 246 1.06 16.27 4.36
N THR A 247 0.58 15.54 5.37
CA THR A 247 0.17 16.11 6.66
C THR A 247 0.98 15.49 7.79
N PRO A 248 2.08 16.15 8.21
CA PRO A 248 2.76 15.78 9.44
C PRO A 248 1.98 16.30 10.66
N THR A 249 2.12 15.59 11.78
CA THR A 249 1.82 16.10 13.12
C THR A 249 3.11 16.66 13.71
N PHE A 250 3.00 17.83 14.36
CA PHE A 250 4.13 18.49 15.00
C PHE A 250 3.65 19.25 16.22
N SER A 251 4.57 19.60 17.11
CA SER A 251 4.25 20.28 18.36
C SER A 251 4.99 21.61 18.45
N ILE A 252 4.43 22.57 19.18
CA ILE A 252 5.05 23.87 19.44
C ILE A 252 5.18 24.05 20.95
N CYS A 253 6.41 24.14 21.42
CA CYS A 253 6.75 24.59 22.77
C CYS A 253 6.92 26.12 22.76
N ARG A 254 6.44 26.80 23.81
CA ARG A 254 6.63 28.26 23.95
C ARG A 254 8.10 28.67 24.06
N THR A 255 8.90 27.82 24.71
CA THR A 255 10.32 28.08 24.99
C THR A 255 11.22 27.58 23.87
N HIS A 256 11.01 26.33 23.40
CA HIS A 256 11.90 25.67 22.43
C HIS A 256 11.39 25.68 20.97
N GLY A 257 10.19 26.23 20.73
CA GLY A 257 9.64 26.34 19.38
C GLY A 257 9.16 25.01 18.80
N TYR A 258 9.47 24.75 17.53
CA TYR A 258 8.99 23.60 16.77
C TYR A 258 9.61 22.28 17.25
N LEU A 259 8.76 21.29 17.49
CA LEU A 259 9.10 19.91 17.83
C LEU A 259 8.50 18.98 16.77
N ALA A 260 9.30 18.08 16.21
CA ALA A 260 8.81 17.07 15.27
C ALA A 260 7.95 16.05 16.03
N GLY A 261 6.79 15.68 15.48
CA GLY A 261 5.91 14.68 16.08
C GLY A 261 4.97 15.22 17.16
N GLU A 262 4.27 14.29 17.79
CA GLU A 262 3.23 14.54 18.78
C GLU A 262 3.81 14.53 20.20
N HIS A 263 3.96 15.72 20.77
CA HIS A 263 4.47 15.95 22.11
C HIS A 263 3.49 16.87 22.84
N PHE A 264 2.77 16.36 23.84
CA PHE A 264 1.93 17.17 24.71
C PHE A 264 2.74 17.91 25.79
N GLU A 265 3.92 17.38 26.10
CA GLU A 265 4.94 18.00 26.96
C GLU A 265 6.25 18.09 26.19
N CYS A 266 6.95 19.21 26.33
CA CYS A 266 8.20 19.43 25.64
C CYS A 266 9.27 18.48 26.18
N PRO A 267 9.95 17.69 25.34
CA PRO A 267 10.98 16.75 25.80
C PRO A 267 12.24 17.44 26.37
N GLN A 268 12.36 18.78 26.20
CA GLN A 268 13.52 19.54 26.67
C GLN A 268 13.27 20.26 28.00
N CYS A 269 12.09 20.87 28.22
CA CYS A 269 11.76 21.56 29.49
C CYS A 269 10.61 20.95 30.29
N GLY A 270 9.89 19.96 29.77
CA GLY A 270 8.69 19.41 30.40
C GLY A 270 7.46 20.32 30.37
N GLU A 271 7.54 21.54 29.82
CA GLU A 271 6.37 22.42 29.71
C GLU A 271 5.36 21.90 28.68
N LYS A 272 4.07 22.21 28.91
CA LYS A 272 2.99 21.85 27.99
C LYS A 272 3.21 22.45 26.59
N SER A 273 3.15 21.61 25.57
CA SER A 273 3.25 21.99 24.16
C SER A 273 1.89 21.93 23.45
N LEU A 274 1.77 22.69 22.36
CA LEU A 274 0.61 22.69 21.48
C LEU A 274 0.85 21.72 20.33
N VAL A 275 0.11 20.61 20.29
CA VAL A 275 0.14 19.67 19.17
C VAL A 275 -0.70 20.24 18.02
N TYR A 276 -0.09 20.43 16.85
CA TYR A 276 -0.73 20.85 15.61
C TYR A 276 -0.88 19.67 14.66
N SER A 277 -2.07 19.51 14.11
CA SER A 277 -2.35 18.64 12.97
C SER A 277 -3.36 19.31 12.04
N ARG A 278 -3.59 18.73 10.86
CA ARG A 278 -4.64 19.20 9.96
C ARG A 278 -5.97 18.61 10.38
N ILE A 279 -6.95 19.49 10.64
CA ILE A 279 -8.29 19.07 11.06
C ILE A 279 -9.14 18.61 9.86
N VAL A 280 -9.24 19.46 8.84
CA VAL A 280 -9.94 19.16 7.57
C VAL A 280 -9.26 19.77 6.36
N GLY A 281 -8.46 20.81 6.53
CA GLY A 281 -7.95 21.62 5.42
C GLY A 281 -6.88 22.61 5.82
N TYR A 282 -6.79 22.96 7.10
CA TYR A 282 -5.77 23.84 7.67
C TYR A 282 -5.25 23.27 9.00
N PHE A 283 -4.09 23.74 9.45
CA PHE A 283 -3.48 23.33 10.72
C PHE A 283 -4.09 24.11 11.88
N ARG A 284 -4.37 23.41 12.99
CA ARG A 284 -4.90 24.00 14.22
C ARG A 284 -4.45 23.17 15.43
N PRO A 285 -4.24 23.77 16.61
CA PRO A 285 -3.98 23.01 17.83
C PRO A 285 -5.09 22.01 18.13
N VAL A 286 -4.73 20.75 18.39
CA VAL A 286 -5.69 19.66 18.70
C VAL A 286 -6.53 19.98 19.95
N SER A 287 -5.96 20.76 20.89
CA SER A 287 -6.68 21.25 22.08
C SER A 287 -7.96 22.03 21.73
N ASP A 288 -7.96 22.71 20.58
CA ASP A 288 -9.02 23.64 20.17
C ASP A 288 -10.08 22.96 19.28
N TRP A 289 -9.91 21.67 19.00
CA TRP A 289 -10.83 20.92 18.15
C TRP A 289 -12.12 20.60 18.91
N ASN A 290 -13.22 20.45 18.16
CA ASN A 290 -14.48 19.98 18.73
C ASN A 290 -14.38 18.52 19.19
N ALA A 291 -15.34 18.09 20.02
CA ALA A 291 -15.33 16.74 20.62
C ALA A 291 -15.19 15.63 19.57
N GLY A 292 -16.03 15.63 18.52
CA GLY A 292 -15.95 14.62 17.46
C GLY A 292 -14.61 14.60 16.72
N LYS A 293 -13.99 15.77 16.47
CA LYS A 293 -12.66 15.83 15.84
C LYS A 293 -11.53 15.39 16.77
N LYS A 294 -11.67 15.56 18.09
CA LYS A 294 -10.72 14.98 19.07
C LYS A 294 -10.78 13.46 19.07
N VAL A 295 -11.98 12.90 19.02
CA VAL A 295 -12.18 11.43 18.93
C VAL A 295 -11.63 10.91 17.61
N GLU A 296 -11.94 11.57 16.48
CA GLU A 296 -11.37 11.23 15.17
C GLU A 296 -9.83 11.26 15.19
N PHE A 297 -9.22 12.32 15.75
CA PHE A 297 -7.78 12.41 15.88
C PHE A 297 -7.18 11.24 16.67
N SER A 298 -7.82 10.83 17.78
CA SER A 298 -7.35 9.71 18.60
C SER A 298 -7.42 8.35 17.91
N MET A 299 -8.30 8.20 16.92
CA MET A 299 -8.45 6.98 16.12
C MET A 299 -7.53 6.97 14.89
N ARG A 300 -7.01 8.13 14.50
CA ARG A 300 -6.30 8.32 13.24
C ARG A 300 -5.04 7.47 13.19
N LYS A 301 -5.01 6.52 12.28
CA LYS A 301 -3.77 5.84 11.89
C LYS A 301 -2.95 6.80 11.05
N ILE A 302 -1.69 6.91 11.44
CA ILE A 302 -0.67 7.56 10.65
C ILE A 302 -0.27 6.59 9.56
N TYR A 303 -0.18 7.07 8.32
CA TYR A 303 0.50 6.33 7.28
C TYR A 303 1.97 6.28 7.61
N THR A 304 2.40 5.13 8.08
CA THR A 304 3.81 4.86 8.19
C THR A 304 4.31 4.65 6.76
N ALA A 305 5.31 5.43 6.34
CA ALA A 305 6.22 4.88 5.33
C ALA A 305 6.59 3.51 5.87
N ILE A 306 6.33 2.46 5.09
CA ILE A 306 6.65 1.07 5.44
C ILE A 306 7.95 1.16 6.17
N LYS A 307 7.92 0.88 7.49
CA LYS A 307 9.13 1.00 8.27
C LYS A 307 10.12 0.21 7.46
N ASN A 308 11.18 0.85 7.00
CA ASN A 308 12.41 0.12 6.74
C ASN A 308 12.76 -0.42 8.14
N GLU A 309 12.06 -1.47 8.58
CA GLU A 309 12.55 -2.33 9.64
C GLU A 309 13.98 -2.58 9.18
N PRO A 310 14.98 -2.30 10.02
CA PRO A 310 16.34 -2.63 9.66
C PRO A 310 16.35 -4.12 9.32
N ILE A 311 16.43 -4.42 8.02
CA ILE A 311 16.47 -5.79 7.53
C ILE A 311 17.93 -6.16 7.67
N ASP A 312 18.26 -6.83 8.77
CA ASP A 312 19.58 -7.42 8.97
C ASP A 312 19.73 -8.65 8.05
N PHE A 313 19.92 -8.39 6.75
CA PHE A 313 20.00 -9.39 5.71
C PHE A 313 21.28 -9.20 4.91
N GLN A 314 22.27 -10.04 5.19
CA GLN A 314 23.61 -9.86 4.65
C GLN A 314 23.69 -10.36 3.21
N ILE A 315 23.83 -9.43 2.28
CA ILE A 315 23.91 -9.71 0.85
C ILE A 315 25.37 -9.73 0.41
N GLY A 316 25.75 -10.75 -0.35
CA GLY A 316 27.09 -10.93 -0.90
C GLY A 316 27.20 -10.79 -2.40
N GLY A 317 26.08 -10.60 -3.08
CA GLY A 317 26.05 -10.26 -4.50
C GLY A 317 24.63 -10.11 -4.99
N PHE A 318 24.47 -9.39 -6.10
CA PHE A 318 23.20 -9.22 -6.77
C PHE A 318 23.37 -9.26 -8.29
N THR A 319 22.75 -10.24 -8.93
CA THR A 319 22.67 -10.34 -10.39
C THR A 319 21.31 -9.86 -10.84
N LYS A 320 21.29 -8.77 -11.62
CA LYS A 320 20.05 -8.13 -12.09
C LYS A 320 19.17 -9.05 -12.92
N THR A 321 19.76 -9.98 -13.68
CA THR A 321 19.03 -10.78 -14.67
C THR A 321 19.62 -12.18 -14.82
N THR A 322 18.76 -13.18 -14.78
CA THR A 322 18.99 -14.58 -15.13
C THR A 322 17.79 -15.12 -15.92
N TYR A 323 18.03 -16.14 -16.74
CA TYR A 323 17.01 -16.80 -17.58
C TYR A 323 16.74 -18.25 -17.16
N THR A 324 17.49 -18.79 -16.20
CA THR A 324 17.54 -20.24 -15.92
C THR A 324 17.22 -20.61 -14.48
N ASP A 325 17.40 -19.70 -13.53
CA ASP A 325 17.44 -20.07 -12.10
C ASP A 325 16.08 -20.10 -11.40
N PHE A 326 14.99 -19.67 -12.07
CA PHE A 326 13.64 -19.69 -11.52
C PHE A 326 12.72 -20.56 -12.41
N PRO A 327 12.47 -21.82 -12.03
CA PRO A 327 11.59 -22.71 -12.79
C PRO A 327 10.19 -22.13 -12.99
N GLY A 328 9.73 -22.05 -14.24
CA GLY A 328 8.44 -21.49 -14.61
C GLY A 328 8.41 -19.96 -14.73
N LYS A 329 9.55 -19.28 -14.57
CA LYS A 329 9.71 -17.83 -14.84
C LYS A 329 10.81 -17.63 -15.89
N PRO A 330 10.53 -16.91 -16.99
CA PRO A 330 11.52 -16.74 -18.07
C PRO A 330 12.68 -15.83 -17.69
N VAL A 331 12.48 -14.92 -16.73
CA VAL A 331 13.48 -13.95 -16.27
C VAL A 331 13.33 -13.77 -14.76
N ALA A 332 14.46 -13.69 -14.05
CA ALA A 332 14.50 -13.32 -12.63
C ALA A 332 15.76 -12.50 -12.30
N SER A 333 15.82 -11.92 -11.11
CA SER A 333 17.07 -11.45 -10.49
C SER A 333 17.54 -12.45 -9.45
N ILE A 334 18.84 -12.47 -9.14
CA ILE A 334 19.43 -13.34 -8.13
C ILE A 334 20.06 -12.49 -7.03
N LEU A 335 19.70 -12.77 -5.78
CA LEU A 335 20.34 -12.26 -4.58
C LEU A 335 21.11 -13.39 -3.92
N PHE A 336 22.39 -13.15 -3.68
CA PHE A 336 23.27 -14.08 -2.99
C PHE A 336 23.42 -13.66 -1.52
N THR A 337 23.05 -14.53 -0.59
CA THR A 337 23.22 -14.32 0.85
C THR A 337 24.64 -14.69 1.30
N LYS A 338 25.12 -14.02 2.35
CA LYS A 338 26.41 -14.33 2.97
C LYS A 338 26.31 -15.38 4.07
N GLY A 339 27.42 -16.07 4.29
CA GLY A 339 27.55 -17.02 5.39
C GLY A 339 26.76 -18.31 5.16
N CYS A 340 27.37 -19.43 5.52
CA CYS A 340 26.73 -20.73 5.47
C CYS A 340 27.06 -21.48 6.76
N ASN A 341 26.09 -22.22 7.29
CA ASN A 341 26.31 -23.06 8.46
C ASN A 341 27.00 -24.39 8.11
N LEU A 342 27.15 -24.73 6.83
CA LEU A 342 27.99 -25.82 6.31
C LEU A 342 29.35 -25.28 5.81
N LYS A 343 30.30 -26.18 5.52
CA LYS A 343 31.64 -25.85 4.97
C LYS A 343 32.05 -26.87 3.90
N CYS A 344 31.21 -27.05 2.88
CA CYS A 344 31.51 -27.96 1.77
C CYS A 344 32.80 -27.53 1.08
N GLY A 345 33.85 -28.36 1.08
CA GLY A 345 35.14 -28.01 0.48
C GLY A 345 35.04 -27.69 -1.02
N TRP A 346 34.07 -28.31 -1.70
CA TRP A 346 33.78 -28.17 -3.13
C TRP A 346 32.86 -26.98 -3.47
N CYS A 347 32.45 -26.17 -2.50
CA CYS A 347 31.60 -25.01 -2.76
C CYS A 347 32.38 -23.94 -3.55
N HIS A 348 31.92 -23.58 -4.76
CA HIS A 348 32.50 -22.53 -5.61
C HIS A 348 32.18 -21.10 -5.14
N ASN A 349 31.29 -20.96 -4.14
CA ASN A 349 30.89 -19.68 -3.59
C ASN A 349 31.73 -19.31 -2.35
N SER A 350 33.05 -19.53 -2.38
CA SER A 350 33.93 -19.18 -1.26
C SER A 350 33.80 -17.72 -0.85
N ASP A 351 33.57 -16.85 -1.82
CA ASP A 351 33.61 -15.40 -1.63
C ASP A 351 32.39 -14.92 -0.83
N LEU A 352 31.25 -15.62 -0.97
CA LEU A 352 30.06 -15.41 -0.15
C LEU A 352 30.25 -15.87 1.31
N VAL A 353 31.18 -16.79 1.56
CA VAL A 353 31.43 -17.38 2.88
C VAL A 353 32.59 -16.69 3.60
N ASN A 354 33.61 -16.24 2.87
CA ASN A 354 34.91 -15.82 3.42
C ASN A 354 35.25 -14.34 3.23
N GLU A 355 34.59 -13.60 2.32
CA GLU A 355 34.95 -12.19 2.03
C GLU A 355 34.08 -11.14 2.73
N LYS A 356 34.65 -9.93 2.91
CA LYS A 356 33.99 -8.77 3.54
C LYS A 356 32.71 -8.36 2.80
N PRO A 357 31.66 -7.88 3.50
CA PRO A 357 30.40 -7.46 2.88
C PRO A 357 30.61 -6.45 1.75
N GLU A 358 29.97 -6.66 0.60
CA GLU A 358 29.52 -5.53 -0.19
C GLU A 358 28.32 -4.94 0.55
N ASP A 359 28.32 -3.63 0.79
CA ASP A 359 27.27 -2.96 1.55
C ASP A 359 26.05 -2.72 0.64
N LEU A 360 25.40 -3.81 0.23
CA LEU A 360 24.20 -3.78 -0.61
C LEU A 360 22.96 -3.66 0.30
N ASP A 361 22.21 -2.58 0.10
CA ASP A 361 20.98 -2.31 0.84
C ASP A 361 19.84 -3.29 0.40
N PRO A 362 19.30 -4.11 1.31
CA PRO A 362 18.19 -5.02 1.01
C PRO A 362 16.96 -4.29 0.45
N HIS A 363 16.68 -3.08 0.92
CA HIS A 363 15.53 -2.30 0.43
C HIS A 363 15.74 -1.86 -1.02
N ALA A 364 16.94 -1.39 -1.36
CA ALA A 364 17.28 -0.99 -2.72
C ALA A 364 17.15 -2.15 -3.72
N ILE A 365 17.48 -3.38 -3.32
CA ILE A 365 17.28 -4.57 -4.18
C ILE A 365 15.79 -4.84 -4.39
N LEU A 366 15.00 -4.83 -3.32
CA LEU A 366 13.55 -5.06 -3.42
C LEU A 366 12.87 -4.00 -4.29
N ASP A 367 13.21 -2.73 -4.10
CA ASP A 367 12.71 -1.62 -4.91
C ASP A 367 13.12 -1.79 -6.38
N TYR A 368 14.37 -2.18 -6.65
CA TYR A 368 14.82 -2.47 -8.02
C TYR A 368 13.97 -3.58 -8.66
N VAL A 369 13.81 -4.72 -7.99
CA VAL A 369 13.08 -5.87 -8.55
C VAL A 369 11.59 -5.53 -8.73
N ALA A 370 10.99 -4.75 -7.82
CA ALA A 370 9.59 -4.31 -7.94
C ALA A 370 9.35 -3.43 -9.18
N LEU A 371 10.37 -2.68 -9.63
CA LEU A 371 10.33 -1.85 -10.83
C LEU A 371 10.57 -2.64 -12.13
N THR A 372 11.09 -3.86 -12.06
CA THR A 372 11.24 -4.72 -13.26
C THR A 372 9.89 -5.25 -13.74
N GLU A 373 9.78 -5.58 -15.02
CA GLU A 373 8.58 -6.25 -15.55
C GLU A 373 8.43 -7.68 -15.00
N HIS A 374 9.55 -8.37 -14.74
CA HIS A 374 9.52 -9.79 -14.35
C HIS A 374 9.15 -10.02 -12.88
N ARG A 375 9.44 -9.06 -11.99
CA ARG A 375 9.14 -9.12 -10.53
C ARG A 375 9.38 -10.51 -9.91
N SER A 376 10.54 -11.08 -10.22
CA SER A 376 10.89 -12.45 -9.85
C SER A 376 12.29 -12.43 -9.24
N LEU A 377 12.43 -12.95 -8.03
CA LEU A 377 13.68 -12.92 -7.25
C LEU A 377 14.05 -14.34 -6.79
N VAL A 378 15.30 -14.74 -7.04
CA VAL A 378 15.91 -15.95 -6.49
C VAL A 378 16.81 -15.53 -5.33
N ILE A 379 16.57 -16.10 -4.15
CA ILE A 379 17.40 -15.91 -2.96
C ILE A 379 18.22 -17.18 -2.76
N CYS A 380 19.52 -17.12 -3.01
CA CYS A 380 20.44 -18.26 -2.90
C CYS A 380 21.80 -17.84 -2.32
N GLY A 381 22.89 -18.56 -2.61
CA GLY A 381 24.24 -18.23 -2.15
C GLY A 381 24.69 -19.06 -0.95
N GLY A 382 24.95 -18.40 0.18
CA GLY A 382 25.23 -19.06 1.46
C GLY A 382 24.03 -19.88 1.97
N GLU A 383 23.65 -19.74 3.23
CA GLU A 383 22.41 -20.32 3.74
C GLU A 383 21.43 -19.21 4.13
N PRO A 384 20.43 -18.89 3.29
CA PRO A 384 19.47 -17.82 3.60
C PRO A 384 18.76 -18.01 4.94
N THR A 385 18.48 -19.25 5.36
CA THR A 385 17.71 -19.52 6.58
C THR A 385 18.46 -19.25 7.89
N ILE A 386 19.77 -18.94 7.86
CA ILE A 386 20.49 -18.45 9.04
C ILE A 386 20.36 -16.95 9.24
N GLN A 387 19.88 -16.22 8.24
CA GLN A 387 19.79 -14.76 8.26
C GLN A 387 18.60 -14.31 9.13
N SER A 388 18.87 -13.49 10.14
CA SER A 388 17.87 -12.87 11.03
C SER A 388 16.84 -12.05 10.23
N GLY A 389 17.31 -11.35 9.19
CA GLY A 389 16.49 -10.51 8.31
C GLY A 389 15.71 -11.24 7.22
N LEU A 390 15.80 -12.58 7.10
CA LEU A 390 15.09 -13.31 6.03
C LEU A 390 13.57 -13.09 6.09
N MET A 391 12.97 -13.23 7.27
CA MET A 391 11.53 -13.11 7.44
C MET A 391 10.99 -11.71 7.10
N PRO A 392 11.56 -10.59 7.60
CA PRO A 392 11.13 -9.25 7.19
C PRO A 392 11.41 -8.99 5.69
N PHE A 393 12.52 -9.47 5.15
CA PHE A 393 12.83 -9.35 3.72
C PHE A 393 11.77 -10.01 2.83
N LEU A 394 11.39 -11.25 3.15
CA LEU A 394 10.38 -11.97 2.39
C LEU A 394 8.97 -11.35 2.53
N ARG A 395 8.61 -10.84 3.72
CA ARG A 395 7.35 -10.10 3.90
C ARG A 395 7.31 -8.88 2.98
N ARG A 396 8.40 -8.11 2.96
CA ARG A 396 8.52 -6.93 2.10
C ARG A 396 8.47 -7.28 0.62
N ALA A 397 9.13 -8.36 0.20
CA ALA A 397 9.06 -8.84 -1.18
C ALA A 397 7.61 -9.19 -1.59
N LYS A 398 6.88 -9.89 -0.72
CA LYS A 398 5.48 -10.24 -0.93
C LYS A 398 4.57 -9.01 -1.02
N GLU A 399 4.74 -8.03 -0.15
CA GLU A 399 4.02 -6.74 -0.18
C GLU A 399 4.24 -5.99 -1.50
N LEU A 400 5.45 -6.07 -2.06
CA LEU A 400 5.80 -5.48 -3.37
C LEU A 400 5.30 -6.31 -4.57
N GLY A 401 4.64 -7.45 -4.33
CA GLY A 401 4.17 -8.35 -5.39
C GLY A 401 5.30 -9.04 -6.15
N ILE A 402 6.46 -9.24 -5.49
CA ILE A 402 7.59 -9.97 -6.06
C ILE A 402 7.39 -11.46 -5.80
N THR A 403 7.48 -12.27 -6.87
CA THR A 403 7.51 -13.73 -6.73
C THR A 403 8.91 -14.20 -6.33
N VAL A 404 8.99 -15.07 -5.33
CA VAL A 404 10.26 -15.45 -4.69
C VAL A 404 10.53 -16.94 -4.80
N LYS A 405 11.74 -17.28 -5.24
CA LYS A 405 12.35 -18.60 -5.12
C LYS A 405 13.40 -18.58 -4.02
N LEU A 406 13.32 -19.50 -3.07
CA LEU A 406 14.27 -19.63 -1.96
C LEU A 406 15.08 -20.94 -2.10
N ASP A 407 16.40 -20.82 -2.11
CA ASP A 407 17.31 -21.98 -2.14
C ASP A 407 17.89 -22.19 -0.73
N SER A 408 17.85 -23.42 -0.20
CA SER A 408 18.34 -23.76 1.15
C SER A 408 19.01 -25.13 1.20
N ASN A 409 19.95 -25.32 2.13
CA ASN A 409 20.58 -26.59 2.45
C ASN A 409 19.76 -27.46 3.44
N GLY A 410 18.59 -26.99 3.87
CA GLY A 410 17.64 -27.75 4.68
C GLY A 410 18.01 -27.88 6.17
N SER A 411 18.99 -27.13 6.65
CA SER A 411 19.46 -27.23 8.04
C SER A 411 18.54 -26.59 9.10
N ASN A 412 17.67 -25.65 8.71
CA ASN A 412 16.80 -24.89 9.63
C ASN A 412 15.30 -25.13 9.39
N PRO A 413 14.74 -26.30 9.75
CA PRO A 413 13.33 -26.63 9.53
C PRO A 413 12.35 -25.64 10.17
N ASN A 414 12.71 -25.07 11.32
CA ASN A 414 11.82 -24.14 12.04
C ASN A 414 11.66 -22.80 11.29
N VAL A 415 12.68 -22.37 10.54
CA VAL A 415 12.61 -21.15 9.72
C VAL A 415 11.78 -21.44 8.46
N LEU A 416 12.03 -22.58 7.81
CA LEU A 416 11.24 -23.04 6.66
C LEU A 416 9.75 -23.14 7.01
N GLN A 417 9.40 -23.74 8.15
CA GLN A 417 8.01 -23.80 8.61
C GLN A 417 7.37 -22.40 8.68
N LYS A 418 8.06 -21.43 9.31
CA LYS A 418 7.56 -20.05 9.42
C LYS A 418 7.40 -19.36 8.06
N VAL A 419 8.28 -19.64 7.11
CA VAL A 419 8.21 -19.12 5.74
C VAL A 419 6.95 -19.64 5.05
N PHE A 420 6.64 -20.93 5.18
CA PHE A 420 5.46 -21.54 4.58
C PHE A 420 4.16 -21.18 5.29
N ASP A 421 4.13 -21.13 6.63
CA ASP A 421 2.94 -20.75 7.41
C ASP A 421 2.44 -19.34 7.06
N LYS A 422 3.33 -18.48 6.56
CA LYS A 422 3.04 -17.11 6.13
C LYS A 422 2.96 -16.96 4.61
N GLU A 423 3.09 -18.07 3.87
CA GLU A 423 3.03 -18.14 2.41
C GLU A 423 3.99 -17.13 1.75
N LEU A 424 5.25 -17.06 2.22
CA LEU A 424 6.18 -15.98 1.84
C LEU A 424 7.03 -16.27 0.60
N VAL A 425 6.92 -17.46 0.01
CA VAL A 425 7.70 -17.90 -1.14
C VAL A 425 6.82 -18.70 -2.11
N ASP A 426 7.15 -18.63 -3.40
CA ASP A 426 6.41 -19.29 -4.48
C ASP A 426 7.09 -20.58 -4.95
N PHE A 427 8.40 -20.68 -4.71
CA PHE A 427 9.21 -21.84 -5.05
C PHE A 427 10.31 -22.08 -4.01
N VAL A 428 10.60 -23.35 -3.68
CA VAL A 428 11.74 -23.70 -2.83
C VAL A 428 12.61 -24.75 -3.49
N ALA A 429 13.90 -24.48 -3.59
CA ALA A 429 14.89 -25.50 -3.91
C ALA A 429 15.65 -25.91 -2.65
N MET A 430 15.77 -27.21 -2.41
CA MET A 430 16.53 -27.71 -1.28
C MET A 430 17.67 -28.62 -1.72
N ASP A 431 18.89 -28.26 -1.33
CA ASP A 431 20.07 -29.10 -1.56
C ASP A 431 20.21 -30.15 -0.44
N VAL A 432 20.17 -31.42 -0.82
CA VAL A 432 20.52 -32.56 0.03
C VAL A 432 21.92 -33.01 -0.39
N LYS A 433 22.91 -32.88 0.49
CA LYS A 433 24.32 -32.93 0.08
C LYS A 433 24.88 -34.35 -0.08
N ALA A 434 24.40 -35.32 0.69
CA ALA A 434 24.79 -36.73 0.68
C ALA A 434 23.86 -37.54 1.61
N ASP A 435 24.21 -38.79 1.93
CA ASP A 435 23.68 -39.49 3.10
C ASP A 435 23.84 -38.62 4.37
N PRO A 436 22.78 -38.40 5.18
CA PRO A 436 22.84 -37.69 6.46
C PRO A 436 24.00 -38.10 7.38
N GLU A 437 24.38 -39.38 7.40
CA GLU A 437 25.47 -39.89 8.22
C GLU A 437 26.86 -39.44 7.69
N ARG A 438 26.95 -39.10 6.40
CA ARG A 438 28.18 -38.62 5.73
C ARG A 438 28.28 -37.10 5.60
N TYR A 439 27.35 -36.32 6.17
CA TYR A 439 27.38 -34.85 6.07
C TYR A 439 28.67 -34.22 6.61
N ALA A 440 29.28 -34.79 7.65
CA ALA A 440 30.55 -34.29 8.19
C ALA A 440 31.68 -34.36 7.16
N GLU A 441 31.72 -35.44 6.38
CA GLU A 441 32.70 -35.66 5.31
C GLU A 441 32.39 -34.79 4.09
N VAL A 442 31.16 -34.83 3.60
CA VAL A 442 30.78 -34.21 2.32
C VAL A 442 30.55 -32.70 2.43
N ALA A 443 29.87 -32.26 3.50
CA ALA A 443 29.51 -30.86 3.72
C ALA A 443 30.41 -30.14 4.73
N GLY A 444 31.48 -30.82 5.20
CA GLY A 444 32.48 -30.29 6.14
C GLY A 444 31.98 -30.08 7.57
N LYS A 445 30.70 -30.33 7.85
CA LYS A 445 30.11 -30.28 9.19
C LYS A 445 28.96 -31.29 9.32
N PRO A 446 28.82 -31.95 10.47
CA PRO A 446 27.70 -32.85 10.70
C PRO A 446 26.38 -32.07 10.74
N LEU A 447 25.34 -32.62 10.14
CA LEU A 447 23.96 -32.16 10.28
C LEU A 447 23.15 -33.28 10.91
N ARG A 448 22.31 -32.95 11.91
CA ARG A 448 21.47 -33.97 12.55
C ARG A 448 20.48 -34.54 11.54
N PRO A 449 20.44 -35.87 11.27
CA PRO A 449 19.54 -36.47 10.28
C PRO A 449 18.06 -36.12 10.50
N LYS A 450 17.66 -35.97 11.77
CA LYS A 450 16.29 -35.57 12.15
C LYS A 450 15.90 -34.17 11.63
N LEU A 451 16.83 -33.22 11.57
CA LEU A 451 16.55 -31.86 11.08
C LEU A 451 16.31 -31.88 9.58
N LEU A 452 17.15 -32.60 8.84
CA LEU A 452 17.04 -32.74 7.40
C LEU A 452 15.71 -33.42 7.00
N LYS A 453 15.39 -34.55 7.65
CA LYS A 453 14.10 -35.23 7.47
C LYS A 453 12.91 -34.31 7.76
N LYS A 454 13.00 -33.50 8.82
CA LYS A 454 11.97 -32.52 9.16
C LYS A 454 11.82 -31.45 8.08
N SER A 455 12.90 -30.90 7.54
CA SER A 455 12.85 -29.92 6.46
C SER A 455 12.21 -30.48 5.19
N ILE A 456 12.57 -31.71 4.80
CA ILE A 456 11.96 -32.41 3.66
C ILE A 456 10.46 -32.57 3.87
N GLU A 457 10.04 -33.05 5.04
CA GLU A 457 8.63 -33.24 5.37
C GLU A 457 7.84 -31.92 5.31
N ILE A 458 8.41 -30.85 5.87
CA ILE A 458 7.81 -29.49 5.86
C ILE A 458 7.63 -29.00 4.42
N ILE A 459 8.66 -29.13 3.58
CA ILE A 459 8.61 -28.69 2.18
C ILE A 459 7.53 -29.48 1.43
N LYS A 460 7.50 -30.81 1.56
CA LYS A 460 6.50 -31.66 0.89
C LYS A 460 5.06 -31.34 1.32
N LYS A 461 4.86 -30.98 2.59
CA LYS A 461 3.54 -30.63 3.14
C LYS A 461 3.12 -29.17 2.90
N SER A 462 4.04 -28.30 2.47
CA SER A 462 3.79 -26.86 2.33
C SER A 462 2.79 -26.48 1.23
N GLY A 463 2.62 -27.32 0.21
CA GLY A 463 1.86 -26.99 -1.01
C GLY A 463 2.60 -26.04 -1.96
N VAL A 464 3.80 -25.55 -1.59
CA VAL A 464 4.65 -24.72 -2.45
C VAL A 464 5.38 -25.59 -3.46
N LYS A 465 5.54 -25.09 -4.69
CA LYS A 465 6.35 -25.77 -5.73
C LYS A 465 7.78 -25.94 -5.22
N HIS A 466 8.35 -27.12 -5.39
CA HIS A 466 9.68 -27.40 -4.85
C HIS A 466 10.50 -28.32 -5.75
N GLU A 467 11.82 -28.30 -5.54
CA GLU A 467 12.80 -29.15 -6.21
C GLU A 467 13.90 -29.54 -5.22
N PHE A 468 14.11 -30.84 -5.01
CA PHE A 468 15.26 -31.34 -4.26
C PHE A 468 16.44 -31.59 -5.20
N ARG A 469 17.64 -31.21 -4.76
CA ARG A 469 18.86 -31.23 -5.58
C ARG A 469 20.01 -31.89 -4.82
N THR A 470 20.96 -32.44 -5.55
CA THR A 470 22.26 -32.84 -5.00
C THR A 470 23.37 -32.56 -6.01
N THR A 471 24.56 -32.25 -5.52
CA THR A 471 25.75 -32.03 -6.36
C THR A 471 26.60 -33.29 -6.36
N VAL A 472 26.80 -33.88 -7.53
CA VAL A 472 27.60 -35.09 -7.68
C VAL A 472 29.07 -34.69 -7.83
N VAL A 473 29.85 -34.93 -6.79
CA VAL A 473 31.27 -34.59 -6.69
C VAL A 473 32.08 -35.89 -6.83
N PRO A 474 32.98 -36.02 -7.83
CA PRO A 474 33.76 -37.23 -8.04
C PRO A 474 34.49 -37.70 -6.78
N GLY A 475 34.33 -38.97 -6.43
CA GLY A 475 34.96 -39.59 -5.26
C GLY A 475 34.43 -39.12 -3.90
N LEU A 476 33.34 -38.34 -3.87
CA LEU A 476 32.76 -37.83 -2.62
C LEU A 476 31.25 -38.09 -2.52
N VAL A 477 30.51 -37.91 -3.62
CA VAL A 477 29.07 -38.21 -3.70
C VAL A 477 28.84 -39.19 -4.84
N ASP A 478 28.35 -40.38 -4.50
CA ASP A 478 28.19 -41.53 -5.40
C ASP A 478 26.72 -41.94 -5.58
N ILE A 479 26.50 -43.06 -6.26
CA ILE A 479 25.17 -43.57 -6.57
C ILE A 479 24.45 -44.10 -5.31
N GLU A 480 25.21 -44.58 -4.33
CA GLU A 480 24.71 -45.01 -3.03
C GLU A 480 24.16 -43.81 -2.23
N ASP A 481 24.87 -42.67 -2.19
CA ASP A 481 24.33 -41.44 -1.62
C ASP A 481 23.05 -41.01 -2.31
N ILE A 482 23.01 -41.06 -3.65
CA ILE A 482 21.83 -40.70 -4.43
C ILE A 482 20.65 -41.62 -4.10
N ALA A 483 20.90 -42.93 -3.92
CA ALA A 483 19.87 -43.89 -3.50
C ALA A 483 19.31 -43.56 -2.12
N VAL A 484 20.17 -43.21 -1.15
CA VAL A 484 19.75 -42.78 0.19
C VAL A 484 18.94 -41.49 0.12
N ILE A 485 19.39 -40.49 -0.64
CA ILE A 485 18.67 -39.23 -0.83
C ILE A 485 17.30 -39.50 -1.45
N LYS A 486 17.22 -40.31 -2.50
CA LYS A 486 15.96 -40.71 -3.15
C LYS A 486 15.01 -41.37 -2.16
N GLY A 487 15.50 -42.24 -1.30
CA GLY A 487 14.71 -42.84 -0.22
C GLY A 487 14.18 -41.83 0.79
N LEU A 488 14.96 -40.77 1.09
CA LEU A 488 14.56 -39.71 2.02
C LEU A 488 13.51 -38.75 1.43
N ILE A 489 13.67 -38.33 0.19
CA ILE A 489 12.77 -37.35 -0.46
C ILE A 489 11.58 -38.03 -1.16
N GLY A 490 11.70 -39.31 -1.52
CA GLY A 490 10.68 -40.10 -2.21
C GLY A 490 10.60 -39.90 -3.73
N GLU A 491 11.60 -39.26 -4.33
CA GLU A 491 11.74 -39.01 -5.76
C GLU A 491 13.23 -38.91 -6.14
N THR A 492 13.57 -39.01 -7.43
CA THR A 492 14.98 -38.82 -7.86
C THR A 492 15.34 -37.33 -7.74
N PRO A 493 16.37 -36.95 -6.97
CA PRO A 493 16.79 -35.56 -6.86
C PRO A 493 17.34 -35.07 -8.20
N LYS A 494 17.25 -33.77 -8.45
CA LYS A 494 17.94 -33.15 -9.58
C LYS A 494 19.44 -33.15 -9.33
N LEU A 495 20.17 -33.87 -10.18
CA LEU A 495 21.62 -33.95 -10.09
C LEU A 495 22.26 -32.72 -10.70
N GLN A 496 23.22 -32.14 -9.98
CA GLN A 496 24.05 -31.05 -10.44
C GLN A 496 25.48 -31.56 -10.60
N ARG A 497 26.09 -31.26 -11.75
CA ARG A 497 27.49 -31.62 -12.01
C ARG A 497 28.40 -30.69 -11.21
N PHE A 498 29.33 -31.26 -10.46
CA PHE A 498 30.41 -30.49 -9.85
C PHE A 498 31.27 -29.83 -10.94
N ARG A 499 31.67 -28.58 -10.70
CA ARG A 499 32.58 -27.81 -11.55
C ARG A 499 33.74 -27.32 -10.69
N ALA A 500 34.96 -27.63 -11.09
CA ALA A 500 36.15 -27.14 -10.43
C ALA A 500 36.28 -25.63 -10.65
N SER A 501 36.65 -24.91 -9.60
CA SER A 501 36.85 -23.46 -9.65
C SER A 501 37.94 -23.06 -8.69
N GLU A 502 38.75 -22.05 -9.04
CA GLU A 502 39.73 -21.44 -8.16
C GLU A 502 39.10 -20.87 -6.87
N THR A 503 37.79 -20.60 -6.90
CA THR A 503 36.96 -20.15 -5.76
C THR A 503 36.39 -21.29 -4.92
N CYS A 504 36.89 -22.53 -5.06
CA CYS A 504 36.51 -23.59 -4.12
C CYS A 504 37.09 -23.32 -2.72
N ILE A 505 36.28 -23.56 -1.68
CA ILE A 505 36.66 -23.34 -0.27
C ILE A 505 37.94 -24.11 0.11
N ASP A 506 38.01 -25.39 -0.22
CA ASP A 506 39.18 -26.23 0.04
C ASP A 506 40.03 -26.31 -1.23
N ALA A 507 41.33 -26.04 -1.09
CA ALA A 507 42.29 -25.99 -2.18
C ALA A 507 42.31 -27.29 -3.00
N LYS A 508 42.02 -28.44 -2.37
CA LYS A 508 41.97 -29.73 -3.07
C LYS A 508 40.91 -29.79 -4.17
N PHE A 509 39.81 -29.04 -4.02
CA PHE A 509 38.72 -29.03 -5.00
C PHE A 509 38.90 -28.02 -6.14
N ARG A 510 39.91 -27.13 -6.07
CA ARG A 510 40.14 -26.11 -7.11
C ARG A 510 40.60 -26.68 -8.44
N LYS A 511 41.28 -27.83 -8.40
CA LYS A 511 41.77 -28.58 -9.56
C LYS A 511 41.34 -30.05 -9.51
N HIS A 512 40.24 -30.32 -8.81
CA HIS A 512 39.69 -31.67 -8.73
C HIS A 512 39.10 -32.08 -10.07
N GLU A 513 39.20 -33.36 -10.38
CA GLU A 513 38.63 -33.91 -11.60
C GLU A 513 37.12 -33.65 -11.64
N GLU A 514 36.61 -33.31 -12.81
CA GLU A 514 35.17 -33.22 -13.07
C GLU A 514 34.73 -34.49 -13.79
N HIS A 515 33.53 -34.98 -13.50
CA HIS A 515 32.91 -36.02 -14.35
C HIS A 515 32.93 -35.55 -15.80
N SER A 516 33.19 -36.43 -16.75
CA SER A 516 32.94 -36.17 -18.17
C SER A 516 31.43 -35.99 -18.43
N GLU A 517 31.05 -35.54 -19.62
CA GLU A 517 29.63 -35.45 -19.98
C GLU A 517 28.98 -36.83 -20.01
N GLU A 518 29.65 -37.82 -20.60
CA GLU A 518 29.20 -39.22 -20.68
C GLU A 518 29.04 -39.85 -19.30
N GLU A 519 30.03 -39.67 -18.41
CA GLU A 519 29.97 -40.18 -17.03
C GLU A 519 28.81 -39.56 -16.24
N PHE A 520 28.61 -38.24 -16.37
CA PHE A 520 27.52 -37.58 -15.66
C PHE A 520 26.14 -38.00 -16.19
N GLU A 521 26.00 -38.19 -17.50
CA GLU A 521 24.77 -38.72 -18.10
C GLU A 521 24.47 -40.15 -17.66
N GLU A 522 25.50 -41.00 -17.55
CA GLU A 522 25.35 -42.36 -17.04
C GLU A 522 24.91 -42.38 -15.57
N ILE A 523 25.46 -41.49 -14.73
CA ILE A 523 25.01 -41.33 -13.34
C ILE A 523 23.56 -40.84 -13.29
N VAL A 524 23.17 -39.87 -14.12
CA VAL A 524 21.78 -39.37 -14.21
C VAL A 524 20.82 -40.48 -14.65
N LYS A 525 21.24 -41.33 -15.60
CA LYS A 525 20.45 -42.46 -16.05
C LYS A 525 20.29 -43.49 -14.94
N THR A 526 21.39 -43.89 -14.31
CA THR A 526 21.40 -44.86 -13.21
C THR A 526 20.55 -44.38 -12.04
N ALA A 527 20.63 -43.10 -11.67
CA ALA A 527 19.82 -42.50 -10.61
C ALA A 527 18.31 -42.49 -10.88
N LYS A 528 17.91 -42.53 -12.16
CA LYS A 528 16.49 -42.67 -12.56
C LYS A 528 16.02 -44.13 -12.51
N GLU A 529 16.94 -45.08 -12.69
CA GLU A 529 16.67 -46.52 -12.70
C GLU A 529 16.66 -47.16 -11.29
N LEU A 530 17.34 -46.56 -10.32
CA LEU A 530 17.18 -46.84 -8.87
C LEU A 530 15.72 -46.69 -8.44
#